data_AF-A0A2N6CL23-F1
#
_entry.id   AF-A0A2N6CL23-F1
#
_cell.length_a   1.000
_cell.length_b   1.000
_cell.length_c   1.000
_cell.angle_alpha   90.00
_cell.angle_beta   90.00
_cell.angle_gamma   90.00
#
_symmetry.space_group_name_H-M   'P 1'
#
loop_
_entity.id
_entity.type
_entity.pdbx_description
1 polymer ?
#
loop_
_entity_poly.entity_id
_entity_poly.type
_entity_poly.pdbx_seq_one_letter_code
_entity_poly.pdbx_strand_id
1 'polypeptide(L)' 'GGYRGRSGIYELVTIDDSLRTMIHDGASEHEMERHARTCSPSLRDDGCRKVLEGVTTVEEVLRVSRAD' A
#
# COMPACT_ATOMS: atom_id res chain seq x y z
N GLY A 1 -17.32 13.15 17.66
CA GLY A 1 -16.43 13.11 16.49
C GLY A 1 -15.09 13.68 16.90
N GLY A 2 -14.01 12.92 16.77
CA GLY A 2 -12.70 13.22 17.37
C GLY A 2 -11.57 13.52 16.38
N TYR A 3 -11.89 13.80 15.11
CA TYR A 3 -10.88 14.00 14.06
C TYR A 3 -11.01 15.37 13.42
N ARG A 4 -9.89 16.00 13.10
CA ARG A 4 -9.83 17.28 12.38
C ARG A 4 -8.81 17.19 11.26
N GLY A 5 -9.26 17.46 10.02
CA GLY A 5 -8.44 17.34 8.82
C GLY A 5 -8.51 15.96 8.17
N ARG A 6 -7.74 15.77 7.10
CA ARG A 6 -7.59 14.51 6.36
C ARG A 6 -6.12 14.31 6.01
N SER A 7 -5.64 13.08 6.12
CA SER A 7 -4.32 12.64 5.67
C SER A 7 -4.52 11.43 4.76
N GLY A 8 -3.90 11.42 3.58
CA GLY A 8 -4.00 10.28 2.66
C GLY A 8 -2.99 9.19 3.02
N ILE A 9 -3.33 7.92 2.88
CA ILE A 9 -2.33 6.83 2.85
C ILE A 9 -1.98 6.54 1.39
N TYR A 10 -0.73 6.16 1.14
CA TYR A 10 -0.22 6.01 -0.22
C TYR A 10 0.54 4.73 -0.42
N GLU A 11 0.46 4.22 -1.64
CA GLU A 11 1.28 3.14 -2.16
C GLU A 11 1.82 3.59 -3.50
N LEU A 12 3.14 3.42 -3.69
CA LEU A 12 3.84 3.82 -4.91
C LEU A 12 4.60 2.61 -5.46
N VAL A 13 3.97 1.91 -6.39
CA VAL A 13 4.60 0.81 -7.11
C VAL A 13 5.42 1.37 -8.26
N THR A 14 6.74 1.17 -8.21
CA THR A 14 7.65 1.55 -9.29
C THR A 14 7.76 0.42 -10.30
N ILE A 15 7.62 0.73 -11.59
CA ILE A 15 7.83 -0.25 -12.67
C ILE A 15 9.32 -0.35 -12.97
N ASP A 16 10.01 -1.21 -12.22
CA ASP A 16 11.39 -1.60 -12.49
C ASP A 16 11.49 -2.56 -13.69
N ASP A 17 12.70 -2.99 -14.02
CA ASP A 17 12.96 -3.86 -15.16
C ASP A 17 12.35 -5.25 -15.00
N SER A 18 12.28 -5.75 -13.76
CA SER A 18 11.68 -7.05 -13.43
C SER A 18 10.18 -7.02 -13.63
N LEU A 19 9.50 -6.05 -13.01
CA LEU A 19 8.06 -5.87 -13.13
C LEU A 19 7.65 -5.57 -14.58
N ARG A 20 8.47 -4.82 -15.32
CA ARG A 20 8.24 -4.60 -16.76
C ARG A 20 8.27 -5.88 -17.56
N THR A 21 9.20 -6.78 -17.27
CA THR A 21 9.29 -8.09 -17.92
C THR A 21 8.07 -8.94 -17.56
N MET A 22 7.67 -8.97 -16.28
CA MET A 22 6.47 -9.68 -15.84
C MET A 22 5.19 -9.19 -16.54
N ILE A 23 5.05 -7.88 -16.71
CA ILE A 23 3.94 -7.28 -17.47
C ILE A 23 3.98 -7.74 -18.93
N HIS A 24 5.16 -7.72 -19.55
CA HIS A 24 5.33 -8.15 -20.94
C HIS A 24 4.95 -9.63 -21.14
N ASP A 25 5.35 -10.48 -20.19
CA ASP A 25 5.10 -11.92 -20.22
C ASP A 25 3.67 -12.30 -19.81
N GLY A 26 2.86 -11.33 -19.36
CA GLY A 26 1.49 -11.57 -18.90
C GLY A 26 1.42 -12.37 -17.60
N ALA A 27 2.37 -12.15 -16.69
CA ALA A 27 2.38 -12.76 -15.35
C ALA A 27 1.07 -12.45 -14.59
N SER A 28 0.71 -13.32 -13.64
CA SER A 28 -0.49 -13.10 -12.84
C SER A 28 -0.38 -11.87 -11.94
N GLU A 29 -1.52 -11.25 -11.62
CA GLU A 29 -1.59 -10.11 -10.70
C GLU A 29 -0.90 -10.42 -9.36
N HIS A 30 -1.16 -11.61 -8.81
CA HIS A 30 -0.55 -12.05 -7.55
C HIS A 30 0.99 -12.16 -7.64
N GLU A 31 1.54 -12.57 -8.78
CA GLU A 31 2.99 -12.63 -8.96
C GLU A 31 3.60 -11.22 -9.06
N MET A 32 2.95 -10.34 -9.82
CA MET A 32 3.36 -8.95 -9.96
C MET A 32 3.28 -8.20 -8.62
N GLU A 33 2.21 -8.42 -7.85
CA GLU A 33 2.05 -7.87 -6.51
C GLU A 33 3.15 -8.39 -5.58
N ARG A 34 3.41 -9.70 -5.56
CA ARG A 34 4.47 -10.28 -4.73
C ARG A 34 5.83 -9.64 -5.04
N HIS A 35 6.15 -9.37 -6.31
CA HIS A 35 7.36 -8.63 -6.68
C HIS A 35 7.31 -7.19 -6.16
N ALA A 36 6.22 -6.46 -6.43
CA ALA A 36 6.04 -5.07 -6.00
C ALA A 36 6.21 -4.87 -4.48
N ARG A 37 5.75 -5.83 -3.66
CA ARG A 37 5.87 -5.82 -2.20
C ARG A 37 7.31 -5.96 -1.69
N THR A 38 8.23 -6.45 -2.51
CA THR A 38 9.67 -6.48 -2.16
C THR A 38 10.33 -5.11 -2.29
N CYS A 39 9.75 -4.21 -3.07
CA CYS A 39 10.33 -2.92 -3.41
C CYS A 39 9.52 -1.72 -2.89
N SER A 40 8.24 -1.92 -2.57
CA SER A 40 7.33 -0.85 -2.17
C SER A 40 6.42 -1.27 -1.01
N PRO A 41 6.24 -0.41 0.01
CA PRO A 41 5.28 -0.66 1.07
C PRO A 41 3.85 -0.60 0.53
N SER A 42 2.96 -1.42 1.09
CA SER A 42 1.53 -1.39 0.78
C SER A 42 0.84 -0.16 1.37
N LEU A 43 -0.38 0.11 0.90
CA LEU A 43 -1.28 1.08 1.55
C LEU A 43 -1.45 0.81 3.05
N ARG A 44 -1.52 -0.46 3.43
CA ARG A 44 -1.69 -0.87 4.82
C ARG A 44 -0.45 -0.62 5.65
N ASP A 45 0.74 -0.81 5.07
CA ASP A 45 2.01 -0.48 5.74
C ASP A 45 2.12 1.02 6.01
N ASP A 46 1.75 1.87 5.04
CA ASP A 46 1.72 3.32 5.24
C ASP A 46 0.70 3.73 6.31
N GLY A 47 -0.47 3.10 6.31
CA GLY A 47 -1.48 3.28 7.35
C GLY A 47 -0.97 2.90 8.74
N CYS A 48 -0.36 1.72 8.87
CA CYS A 48 0.25 1.25 10.12
C CYS A 48 1.33 2.20 10.62
N ARG A 49 2.21 2.69 9.72
CA ARG A 49 3.22 3.69 10.06
C ARG A 49 2.58 4.96 10.62
N LYS A 50 1.51 5.47 10.02
CA LYS A 50 0.79 6.67 10.50
C LYS A 50 0.06 6.47 11.82
N VAL A 51 -0.38 5.25 12.12
CA VAL A 51 -0.89 4.90 13.45
C VAL A 51 0.23 4.99 14.48
N LEU A 52 1.40 4.42 14.18
CA LEU A 52 2.57 4.48 15.08
C LEU A 52 3.07 5.92 15.30
N GLU A 53 2.89 6.79 14.30
CA GLU A 53 3.19 8.23 14.38
C GLU A 53 2.08 9.05 15.08
N GLY A 54 0.95 8.44 15.45
CA GLY A 54 -0.18 9.13 16.10
C GLY A 54 -0.98 10.06 15.18
N VAL A 55 -0.84 9.92 13.86
CA VAL A 55 -1.53 10.76 12.85
C VAL A 55 -2.96 10.29 12.58
N THR A 56 -3.21 8.98 12.74
CA THR A 56 -4.53 8.36 12.55
C THR A 56 -4.72 7.20 13.54
N THR A 57 -5.88 6.56 13.53
CA THR A 57 -6.17 5.39 14.38
C THR A 57 -6.24 4.11 13.57
N VAL A 58 -6.10 2.98 14.25
CA VAL A 58 -6.23 1.65 13.64
C VAL A 58 -7.60 1.49 12.97
N GLU A 59 -8.67 1.98 13.60
CA GLU A 59 -10.02 1.91 13.07
C GLU A 59 -10.16 2.67 11.75
N GLU A 60 -9.56 3.86 11.64
CA GLU A 60 -9.57 4.64 10.40
C GLU A 60 -8.81 3.94 9.28
N VAL A 61 -7.64 3.33 9.58
CA VAL A 61 -6.88 2.56 8.59
C VAL A 61 -7.68 1.34 8.13
N LEU A 62 -8.21 0.53 9.04
CA LEU A 62 -9.01 -0.66 8.71
C LEU A 62 -10.29 -0.32 7.93
N ARG A 63 -10.86 0.88 8.11
CA ARG A 63 -12.03 1.32 7.36
C ARG A 63 -11.72 1.60 5.88
N VAL A 64 -10.49 1.99 5.55
CA VAL A 64 -10.11 2.44 4.20
C VAL A 64 -9.18 1.48 3.47
N SER A 65 -8.41 0.65 4.17
CA SER A 65 -7.67 -0.47 3.58
C SER A 65 -8.54 -1.73 3.68
N ARG A 66 -9.10 -2.20 2.56
CA ARG A 66 -9.60 -3.58 2.51
C ARG A 66 -8.41 -4.52 2.72
N ALA A 67 -8.64 -5.72 3.25
CA ALA A 67 -7.63 -6.76 3.16
C ALA A 67 -7.40 -7.01 1.67
N ASP A 68 -6.21 -6.70 1.18
CA ASP A 68 -5.68 -7.30 -0.04
C ASP A 68 -5.73 -8.83 0.09
#